data_AF-A0A9W9ZTH6-F1
#
_entry.id   AF-A0A9W9ZTH6-F1
#
_cell.length_a   1.000
_cell.length_b   1.000
_cell.length_c   1.000
_cell.angle_alpha   90.00
_cell.angle_beta   90.00
_cell.angle_gamma   90.00
#
_symmetry.space_group_name_H-M   'P 1'
#
loop_
_entity.id
_entity.type
_entity.pdbx_description
1 polymer ?
#
loop_
_entity_poly.entity_id
_entity_poly.type
_entity_poly.pdbx_seq_one_letter_code
_entity_poly.pdbx_strand_id
1 'polypeptide(L)'
;MYMMSSKVLRYALAIETSFPSQFLSGAKPRHFSTKPVLPVLTLYTKEEVCSLCDEAKAVLEGYKHRFHLEEVDITAKGNETWFDKYRYEIPVFHLNGSFLMKHRVNEGFTGQRTEKI
;
A
#
# COMPACT_ATOMS: atom_id res chain seq x y z
N MET A 1 -17.46 73.75 9.84
CA MET A 1 -16.51 73.43 10.93
C MET A 1 -15.31 72.70 10.32
N TYR A 2 -14.12 73.33 10.40
CA TYR A 2 -12.73 72.81 10.39
C TYR A 2 -12.37 71.60 9.50
N MET A 3 -11.61 71.76 8.40
CA MET A 3 -10.13 71.90 8.28
C MET A 3 -9.26 70.76 8.87
N MET A 4 -8.56 70.10 7.93
CA MET A 4 -7.19 69.54 7.98
C MET A 4 -6.86 68.43 9.01
N SER A 5 -6.36 67.30 8.50
CA SER A 5 -4.90 67.03 8.40
C SER A 5 -4.59 65.52 8.42
N SER A 6 -3.86 65.09 7.39
CA SER A 6 -2.68 64.22 7.43
C SER A 6 -2.65 63.04 8.41
N LYS A 7 -2.43 61.84 7.88
CA LYS A 7 -1.13 61.16 7.94
C LYS A 7 -1.15 59.85 7.17
N VAL A 8 -0.36 59.85 6.10
CA VAL A 8 0.12 58.69 5.37
C VAL A 8 0.89 57.82 6.36
N LEU A 9 0.46 56.57 6.53
CA LEU A 9 1.20 55.61 7.35
C LEU A 9 1.79 54.55 6.43
N ARG A 10 2.98 54.89 5.93
CA ARG A 10 3.94 53.97 5.35
C ARG A 10 4.44 53.06 6.46
N TYR A 11 4.31 51.75 6.28
CA TYR A 11 5.24 50.81 6.90
C TYR A 11 5.65 49.79 5.85
N ALA A 12 6.69 50.18 5.10
CA ALA A 12 7.61 49.25 4.51
C ALA A 12 8.51 48.73 5.65
N LEU A 13 8.37 47.46 6.00
CA LEU A 13 9.37 46.76 6.79
C LEU A 13 10.13 45.86 5.82
N ALA A 14 11.35 46.30 5.55
CA ALA A 14 12.35 45.61 4.75
C ALA A 14 12.68 44.27 5.40
N ILE A 15 12.64 43.21 4.59
CA ILE A 15 13.35 41.95 4.90
C ILE A 15 14.52 41.90 3.92
N GLU A 16 15.52 42.75 4.15
CA GLU A 16 16.87 42.46 3.67
C GLU A 16 17.57 41.65 4.76
N THR A 17 17.65 40.35 4.56
CA THR A 17 18.75 39.56 5.11
C THR A 17 19.20 38.59 4.04
N SER A 18 20.15 39.07 3.23
CA SER A 18 21.31 38.31 2.77
C SER A 18 21.27 36.81 3.08
N PHE A 19 20.83 35.99 2.14
CA PHE A 19 21.08 34.56 2.17
C PHE A 19 22.59 34.35 1.96
N PRO A 20 23.35 33.87 2.95
CA PRO A 20 24.78 33.63 2.77
C PRO A 20 24.94 32.46 1.81
N SER A 21 25.46 32.76 0.63
CA SER A 21 25.98 31.80 -0.34
C SER A 21 27.31 31.26 0.16
N GLN A 22 27.35 30.32 1.12
CA GLN A 22 28.59 29.61 1.46
C GLN A 22 28.30 28.19 1.97
N PHE A 23 28.84 27.20 1.25
CA PHE A 23 29.52 26.02 1.79
C PHE A 23 28.67 25.09 2.70
N LEU A 24 28.32 23.87 2.30
CA LEU A 24 29.23 22.72 2.40
C LEU A 24 28.59 21.45 1.80
N SER A 25 29.40 20.70 1.06
CA SER A 25 29.31 19.25 0.81
C SER A 25 28.09 18.71 0.05
N GLY A 26 28.35 18.20 -1.16
CA GLY A 26 27.48 17.23 -1.81
C GLY A 26 27.37 15.96 -0.97
N ALA A 27 26.41 15.91 -0.06
CA ALA A 27 25.89 14.66 0.42
C ALA A 27 25.02 14.09 -0.70
N LYS A 28 25.59 13.20 -1.53
CA LYS A 28 24.78 12.30 -2.36
C LYS A 28 23.71 11.71 -1.44
N PRO A 29 22.40 11.81 -1.75
CA PRO A 29 21.41 11.08 -0.98
C PRO A 29 21.86 9.62 -0.98
N ARG A 30 22.16 9.10 0.20
CA ARG A 30 22.50 7.68 0.37
C ARG A 30 21.29 6.94 -0.16
N HIS A 31 21.44 6.34 -1.34
CA HIS A 31 20.43 5.45 -1.88
C HIS A 31 20.33 4.31 -0.87
N PHE A 32 19.32 4.38 -0.01
CA PHE A 32 19.03 3.31 0.93
C PHE A 32 18.64 2.15 0.03
N SER A 33 19.57 1.23 -0.21
CA SER A 33 19.29 -0.01 -0.92
C SER A 33 18.44 -0.84 0.03
N THR A 34 17.15 -0.53 0.11
CA THR A 34 16.17 -1.42 0.71
C THR A 34 16.26 -2.71 -0.07
N LYS A 35 16.77 -3.78 0.56
CA LYS A 35 16.66 -5.13 -0.01
C LYS A 35 15.21 -5.31 -0.46
N PRO A 36 14.94 -5.81 -1.68
CA PRO A 36 13.57 -6.01 -2.10
C PRO A 36 12.94 -7.05 -1.18
N VAL A 37 12.07 -6.59 -0.28
CA VAL A 37 11.28 -7.47 0.58
C VAL A 37 10.21 -8.07 -0.33
N LEU A 38 10.20 -9.39 -0.46
CA LEU A 38 9.15 -10.07 -1.20
C LEU A 38 7.82 -9.83 -0.48
N PRO A 39 6.77 -9.42 -1.21
CA PRO A 39 5.47 -9.23 -0.60
C PRO A 39 4.91 -10.56 -0.09
N VAL A 40 4.13 -10.51 0.98
CA VAL A 40 3.43 -11.68 1.54
C VAL A 40 2.05 -11.77 0.89
N LEU A 41 1.74 -12.89 0.26
CA LEU A 41 0.44 -13.19 -0.31
C LEU A 41 -0.25 -14.23 0.56
N THR A 42 -1.28 -13.81 1.29
CA THR A 42 -2.11 -14.68 2.11
C THR A 42 -3.30 -15.17 1.29
N LEU A 43 -3.43 -16.49 1.15
CA LEU A 43 -4.53 -17.18 0.50
C LEU A 43 -5.45 -17.75 1.59
N TYR A 44 -6.69 -17.27 1.62
CA TYR A 44 -7.75 -17.84 2.44
C TYR A 44 -8.46 -18.93 1.66
N THR A 45 -8.41 -20.15 2.20
CA THR A 45 -8.96 -21.37 1.58
C THR A 45 -9.82 -22.15 2.58
N LYS A 46 -10.57 -23.12 2.08
CA LYS A 46 -11.33 -24.11 2.85
C LYS A 46 -11.02 -25.51 2.31
N GLU A 47 -10.58 -26.43 3.16
CA GLU A 47 -10.13 -27.77 2.74
C GLU A 47 -11.23 -28.62 2.08
N GLU A 48 -12.46 -28.52 2.56
CA GLU A 48 -13.46 -29.57 2.31
C GLU A 48 -13.95 -29.65 0.85
N VAL A 49 -14.13 -28.53 0.14
CA VAL A 49 -14.58 -28.54 -1.28
C VAL A 49 -14.28 -27.17 -1.92
N CYS A 50 -13.17 -27.02 -2.65
CA CYS A 50 -12.92 -25.78 -3.38
C CYS A 50 -12.17 -26.02 -4.70
N SER A 51 -12.90 -26.37 -5.75
CA SER A 51 -12.32 -26.52 -7.11
C SER A 51 -11.62 -25.24 -7.60
N LEU A 52 -12.11 -24.06 -7.18
CA LEU A 52 -11.48 -22.77 -7.49
C LEU A 52 -10.15 -22.55 -6.76
N CYS A 53 -9.94 -23.22 -5.62
CA CYS A 53 -8.72 -23.08 -4.83
C CYS A 53 -7.57 -23.89 -5.48
N ASP A 54 -7.87 -25.03 -6.09
CA ASP A 54 -6.88 -25.82 -6.84
C ASP A 54 -6.36 -25.06 -8.07
N GLU A 55 -7.26 -24.46 -8.85
CA GLU A 55 -6.88 -23.60 -9.99
C GLU A 55 -6.02 -22.42 -9.54
N ALA A 56 -6.40 -21.76 -8.45
CA ALA A 56 -5.61 -20.68 -7.87
C ALA A 56 -4.20 -21.13 -7.46
N LYS A 57 -4.08 -22.26 -6.76
CA LYS A 57 -2.79 -22.83 -6.34
C LYS A 57 -1.89 -23.13 -7.54
N ALA A 58 -2.45 -23.71 -8.60
CA ALA A 58 -1.71 -24.00 -9.83
C ALA A 58 -1.13 -22.73 -10.48
N VAL A 59 -1.91 -21.65 -10.53
CA VAL A 59 -1.42 -20.35 -11.04
C VAL A 59 -0.33 -19.79 -10.12
N LEU A 60 -0.53 -19.85 -8.80
CA LEU A 60 0.43 -19.33 -7.83
C LEU A 60 1.76 -20.09 -7.83
N GLU A 61 1.75 -21.38 -8.18
CA GLU A 61 2.95 -22.22 -8.30
C GLU A 61 4.03 -21.58 -9.19
N GLY A 62 3.62 -20.97 -10.31
CA GLY A 62 4.53 -20.27 -11.23
C GLY A 62 5.13 -18.98 -10.67
N TYR A 63 4.47 -18.36 -9.68
CA TYR A 63 4.85 -17.08 -9.12
C TYR A 63 5.38 -17.14 -7.68
N LYS A 64 5.54 -18.33 -7.09
CA LYS A 64 6.11 -18.56 -5.74
C LYS A 64 7.47 -17.87 -5.49
N HIS A 65 8.22 -17.56 -6.54
CA HIS A 65 9.51 -16.85 -6.43
C HIS A 65 9.37 -15.33 -6.26
N ARG A 66 8.18 -14.76 -6.51
CA ARG A 66 7.93 -13.31 -6.48
C ARG A 66 7.26 -12.83 -5.20
N PHE A 67 6.75 -13.74 -4.38
CA PHE A 67 6.06 -13.44 -3.12
C PHE A 67 6.19 -14.64 -2.17
N HIS A 68 5.95 -14.40 -0.88
CA HIS A 68 5.78 -15.46 0.10
C HIS A 68 4.31 -15.87 0.17
N LEU A 69 3.99 -17.11 -0.20
CA LEU A 69 2.63 -17.63 -0.11
C LEU A 69 2.36 -18.13 1.31
N GLU A 70 1.35 -17.56 1.97
CA GLU A 70 0.80 -18.04 3.22
C GLU A 70 -0.60 -18.62 2.96
N GLU A 71 -0.83 -19.86 3.35
CA GLU A 71 -2.14 -20.48 3.27
C GLU A 71 -2.82 -20.44 4.64
N VAL A 72 -4.00 -19.83 4.70
CA VAL A 72 -4.81 -19.74 5.92
C VAL A 72 -6.11 -20.49 5.68
N ASP A 73 -6.31 -21.57 6.43
CA ASP A 73 -7.58 -22.26 6.45
C ASP A 73 -8.59 -21.48 7.32
N ILE A 74 -9.68 -21.05 6.70
CA ILE A 74 -10.75 -20.34 7.40
C ILE A 74 -11.61 -21.29 8.25
N THR A 75 -11.58 -22.60 8.02
CA THR A 75 -12.30 -23.57 8.87
C THR A 75 -11.55 -23.98 10.14
N ALA A 76 -10.29 -23.57 10.27
CA ALA A 76 -9.50 -23.88 11.45
C ALA A 76 -10.06 -23.22 12.72
N LYS A 77 -9.98 -23.94 13.85
CA LYS A 77 -10.39 -23.42 15.16
C LYS A 77 -9.55 -22.19 15.52
N GLY A 78 -10.21 -21.04 15.71
CA GLY A 78 -9.57 -19.74 15.95
C GLY A 78 -9.67 -18.75 14.79
N ASN A 79 -10.06 -19.20 13.59
CA ASN A 79 -10.25 -18.36 12.41
C ASN A 79 -11.74 -18.09 12.08
N GLU A 80 -12.64 -18.25 13.07
CA GLU A 80 -14.08 -18.08 12.90
C GLU A 80 -14.45 -16.70 12.33
N THR A 81 -13.68 -15.66 12.69
CA THR A 81 -13.85 -14.31 12.13
C THR A 81 -13.61 -14.24 10.62
N TRP A 82 -12.64 -14.99 10.11
CA TRP A 82 -12.37 -15.12 8.69
C TRP A 82 -13.39 -16.01 8.00
N PHE A 83 -13.85 -17.06 8.69
CA PHE A 83 -14.92 -17.92 8.20
C PHE A 83 -16.19 -17.10 7.92
N ASP A 84 -16.68 -16.35 8.89
CA ASP A 84 -17.90 -15.55 8.72
C ASP A 84 -17.77 -14.50 7.63
N LYS A 85 -16.58 -13.91 7.48
CA LYS A 85 -16.31 -12.88 6.47
C LYS A 85 -16.20 -13.43 5.05
N TYR A 86 -15.53 -14.57 4.87
CA TYR A 86 -15.10 -15.04 3.55
C TYR A 86 -15.69 -16.40 3.15
N ARG A 87 -16.55 -17.04 3.95
CA ARG A 87 -17.15 -18.35 3.67
C ARG A 87 -17.77 -18.52 2.27
N TYR A 88 -18.24 -17.42 1.66
CA TYR A 88 -18.83 -17.42 0.32
C TYR A 88 -17.97 -16.73 -0.74
N GLU A 89 -16.82 -16.17 -0.35
CA GLU A 89 -15.96 -15.35 -1.20
C GLU A 89 -14.61 -16.01 -1.51
N ILE A 90 -14.35 -17.20 -0.95
CA ILE A 90 -13.15 -17.98 -1.20
C ILE A 90 -13.04 -18.42 -2.68
N PRO A 91 -11.83 -18.44 -3.27
CA PRO A 91 -10.55 -18.05 -2.66
C PRO A 91 -10.39 -16.53 -2.56
N VAL A 92 -9.89 -16.04 -1.40
CA VAL A 92 -9.59 -14.62 -1.15
C VAL A 92 -8.09 -14.43 -0.99
N PHE A 93 -7.55 -13.39 -1.63
CA PHE A 93 -6.12 -13.08 -1.64
C PHE A 93 -5.86 -11.75 -0.98
N HIS A 94 -4.95 -11.74 -0.01
CA HIS A 94 -4.42 -10.52 0.59
C HIS A 94 -2.94 -10.38 0.25
N LEU A 95 -2.52 -9.21 -0.24
CA LEU A 95 -1.13 -8.86 -0.49
C LEU A 95 -0.65 -7.88 0.59
N ASN A 96 0.38 -8.24 1.35
CA ASN A 96 0.88 -7.48 2.50
C ASN A 96 -0.24 -7.09 3.48
N GLY A 97 -1.15 -8.03 3.75
CA GLY A 97 -2.31 -7.81 4.62
C GLY A 97 -3.44 -6.95 4.01
N SER A 98 -3.25 -6.40 2.80
CA SER A 98 -4.29 -5.64 2.08
C SER A 98 -5.06 -6.55 1.14
N PHE A 99 -6.39 -6.42 1.08
CA PHE A 99 -7.20 -7.17 0.14
C PHE A 99 -6.76 -6.90 -1.30
N LEU A 100 -6.48 -7.96 -2.06
CA LEU A 100 -6.05 -7.89 -3.46
C LEU A 100 -7.19 -8.28 -4.40
N MET A 101 -7.69 -9.50 -4.26
CA MET A 101 -8.73 -10.06 -5.13
C MET A 101 -9.43 -11.24 -4.48
N LYS A 102 -10.55 -11.68 -5.09
CA LYS A 102 -11.33 -12.84 -4.67
C LYS A 102 -11.93 -13.58 -5.87
N HIS A 103 -12.35 -14.82 -5.68
CA HIS A 103 -13.01 -15.73 -6.63
C HIS A 103 -12.17 -16.18 -7.86
N ARG A 104 -11.46 -15.27 -8.53
CA ARG A 104 -10.67 -15.59 -9.73
C ARG A 104 -9.29 -14.97 -9.68
N VAL A 105 -8.27 -15.78 -9.98
CA VAL A 105 -6.90 -15.30 -10.20
C VAL A 105 -6.80 -14.88 -11.66
N ASN A 106 -6.79 -13.58 -11.92
CA ASN A 106 -6.40 -13.08 -13.24
C ASN A 106 -4.87 -13.10 -13.33
N GLU A 107 -4.32 -13.60 -14.44
CA GLU A 107 -2.87 -13.68 -14.71
C GLU A 107 -2.17 -12.30 -14.72
N GLY A 108 -2.94 -11.21 -14.63
CA GLY A 108 -2.46 -9.83 -14.46
C GLY A 108 -2.01 -9.45 -13.04
N PHE A 109 -1.32 -10.33 -12.31
CA PHE A 109 -0.79 -10.09 -10.95
C PHE A 109 0.19 -8.90 -10.85
N THR A 110 0.49 -8.22 -11.96
CA THR A 110 1.35 -7.04 -12.04
C THR A 110 0.70 -5.82 -11.38
N GLY A 111 0.76 -5.75 -10.05
CA GLY A 111 1.09 -4.56 -9.26
C GLY A 111 0.34 -3.26 -9.52
N GLN A 112 -0.89 -3.27 -10.03
CA GLN A 112 -1.72 -2.07 -10.10
C GLN A 112 -2.84 -2.15 -9.07
N ARG A 113 -2.71 -1.29 -8.06
CA ARG A 113 -3.68 -1.01 -7.01
C ARG A 113 -4.96 -0.50 -7.66
N THR A 114 -5.85 -1.41 -8.08
CA THR A 114 -7.18 -1.00 -8.54
C THR A 114 -8.04 -0.74 -7.32
N GLU A 115 -8.03 0.52 -6.90
CA GLU A 115 -9.12 1.13 -6.15
C GLU A 115 -10.40 0.94 -6.98
N LYS A 116 -11.33 0.11 -6.50
CA LYS A 116 -12.69 0.08 -7.05
C LYS A 116 -13.68 0.36 -5.94
N ILE A 117 -14.32 1.51 -6.15
CA ILE A 117 -15.48 2.13 -5.49
C ILE A 117 -16.65 1.17 -5.43
#